data_AF-A0AAU9XTQ7-F1
#
_entry.id   AF-A0AAU9XTQ7-F1
#
_cell.length_a   1.000
_cell.length_b   1.000
_cell.length_c   1.000
_cell.angle_alpha   90.00
_cell.angle_beta   90.00
_cell.angle_gamma   90.00
#
_symmetry.space_group_name_H-M   'P 1'
#
loop_
_entity.id
_entity.type
_entity.pdbx_description
1 polymer ?
#
loop_
_entity_poly.entity_id
_entity_poly.type
_entity_poly.pdbx_seq_one_letter_code
_entity_poly.pdbx_strand_id
1 'polypeptide(L)'
;MRDEIIENYFSLGLTAPEIALFLVSVHGIGISLRQLKRILRRLGCTRRRRRSYLNEVVEAVEEELRGSGSLLGYRKCINQHGLITTREVVRHVLRVLILKG
;
A
#
# COMPACT_ATOMS: atom_id res chain seq x y z
N MET A 1 -20.84 11.42 -15.65
CA MET A 1 -21.83 10.61 -14.90
C MET A 1 -21.30 9.25 -14.40
N ARG A 2 -21.14 8.18 -15.20
CA ARG A 2 -20.67 6.86 -14.66
C ARG A 2 -19.26 6.92 -14.05
N ASP A 3 -18.34 7.59 -14.73
CA ASP A 3 -16.95 7.67 -14.29
C ASP A 3 -16.80 8.53 -13.02
N GLU A 4 -17.57 9.62 -12.90
CA GLU A 4 -17.68 10.43 -11.68
C GLU A 4 -18.21 9.64 -10.47
N ILE A 5 -19.23 8.79 -10.68
CA ILE A 5 -19.75 7.91 -9.61
C ILE A 5 -18.67 6.93 -9.14
N ILE A 6 -17.91 6.37 -10.09
CA ILE A 6 -16.80 5.46 -9.79
C ILE A 6 -15.68 6.18 -9.02
N GLU A 7 -15.33 7.41 -9.41
CA GLU A 7 -14.36 8.25 -8.72
C GLU A 7 -14.80 8.61 -7.31
N ASN A 8 -16.06 8.98 -7.12
CA ASN A 8 -16.63 9.26 -5.81
C ASN A 8 -16.59 8.03 -4.89
N TYR A 9 -16.96 6.86 -5.38
CA TYR A 9 -16.85 5.65 -4.57
C TYR A 9 -15.39 5.28 -4.27
N PHE A 10 -14.49 5.53 -5.22
CA PHE A 10 -13.06 5.33 -5.00
C PHE A 10 -12.48 6.30 -3.94
N SER A 11 -12.87 7.58 -3.98
CA SER A 11 -12.42 8.60 -3.01
C SER A 11 -12.97 8.35 -1.61
N LEU A 12 -14.15 7.73 -1.50
CA LEU A 12 -14.71 7.19 -0.25
C LEU A 12 -13.95 5.97 0.29
N GLY A 13 -12.94 5.47 -0.43
CA GLY A 13 -12.08 4.38 0.01
C GLY A 13 -12.56 2.98 -0.36
N LEU A 14 -13.69 2.84 -1.06
CA LEU A 14 -14.30 1.54 -1.43
C LEU A 14 -13.44 0.76 -2.43
N THR A 15 -13.17 -0.50 -2.13
CA THR A 15 -12.43 -1.42 -2.99
C THR A 15 -13.16 -1.68 -4.31
N ALA A 16 -12.44 -2.16 -5.34
CA ALA A 16 -13.08 -2.43 -6.63
C ALA A 16 -14.28 -3.41 -6.56
N PRO A 17 -14.24 -4.49 -5.75
CA PRO A 17 -15.44 -5.32 -5.52
C PRO A 17 -16.61 -4.56 -4.92
N GLU A 18 -16.37 -3.73 -3.90
CA GLU A 18 -17.42 -2.93 -3.27
C GLU A 18 -18.00 -1.92 -4.25
N ILE A 19 -17.16 -1.18 -4.98
CA ILE A 19 -17.63 -0.26 -6.03
C ILE A 19 -18.51 -1.00 -7.06
N ALA A 20 -18.12 -2.19 -7.51
CA ALA A 20 -18.93 -2.97 -8.45
C ALA A 20 -20.29 -3.35 -7.86
N LEU A 21 -20.34 -3.74 -6.59
CA LEU A 21 -21.58 -4.05 -5.88
C LEU A 21 -22.47 -2.81 -5.77
N PHE A 22 -21.94 -1.67 -5.37
CA PHE A 22 -22.69 -0.42 -5.25
C PHE A 22 -23.19 0.09 -6.61
N LEU A 23 -22.42 -0.06 -7.68
CA LEU A 23 -22.86 0.27 -9.03
C LEU A 23 -24.10 -0.52 -9.44
N VAL A 24 -24.14 -1.82 -9.14
CA VAL A 24 -25.30 -2.67 -9.44
C VAL A 24 -26.47 -2.33 -8.52
N SER A 25 -26.24 -2.30 -7.21
CA SER A 25 -27.33 -2.21 -6.22
C SER A 25 -27.96 -0.82 -6.12
N VAL A 26 -27.19 0.26 -6.36
CA VAL A 26 -27.68 1.64 -6.20
C VAL A 26 -28.02 2.28 -7.55
N HIS A 27 -27.22 2.00 -8.58
CA HIS A 27 -27.33 2.67 -9.88
C HIS A 27 -27.84 1.75 -11.00
N GLY A 28 -28.02 0.45 -10.75
CA GLY A 28 -28.41 -0.52 -11.77
C GLY A 28 -27.35 -0.76 -12.85
N ILE A 29 -26.09 -0.39 -12.61
CA ILE A 29 -24.99 -0.45 -13.58
C ILE A 29 -24.20 -1.75 -13.38
N GLY A 30 -24.48 -2.75 -14.22
CA GLY A 30 -23.71 -4.00 -14.27
C GLY A 30 -22.38 -3.85 -15.01
N ILE A 31 -21.25 -3.99 -14.29
CA ILE A 31 -19.93 -3.99 -14.90
C ILE A 31 -19.04 -5.08 -14.30
N SER A 32 -18.21 -5.72 -15.13
CA SER A 32 -17.24 -6.69 -14.62
C SER A 32 -16.11 -6.02 -13.84
N LEU A 33 -15.53 -6.73 -12.87
CA LEU A 33 -14.36 -6.24 -12.13
C LEU A 33 -13.18 -5.89 -13.04
N ARG A 34 -13.00 -6.59 -14.15
CA ARG A 34 -11.96 -6.29 -15.15
C ARG A 34 -12.22 -4.93 -15.80
N GLN A 35 -13.44 -4.67 -16.23
CA GLN A 35 -13.83 -3.37 -16.80
C GLN A 35 -13.67 -2.25 -15.77
N LEU A 36 -14.11 -2.47 -14.53
CA LEU A 36 -13.94 -1.51 -13.44
C LEU A 36 -12.48 -1.15 -13.19
N LYS A 37 -11.61 -2.16 -13.08
CA LYS A 37 -10.17 -1.93 -12.90
C LYS A 37 -9.55 -1.17 -14.07
N ARG A 38 -10.02 -1.39 -15.31
CA ARG A 38 -9.57 -0.64 -16.48
C ARG A 38 -10.00 0.83 -16.40
N ILE A 39 -11.24 1.08 -15.98
CA ILE A 39 -11.76 2.44 -15.77
C ILE A 39 -10.96 3.14 -14.69
N LEU A 40 -10.81 2.54 -13.50
CA LEU A 40 -10.02 3.12 -12.40
C LEU A 40 -8.58 3.47 -12.82
N ARG A 41 -7.93 2.62 -13.62
CA ARG A 41 -6.59 2.92 -14.17
C ARG A 41 -6.61 4.10 -15.14
N ARG A 42 -7.60 4.16 -16.05
CA ARG A 42 -7.75 5.27 -17.00
C ARG A 42 -8.01 6.60 -16.28
N LEU A 43 -8.74 6.56 -15.16
CA LEU A 43 -9.03 7.72 -14.31
C LEU A 43 -7.89 8.08 -13.35
N GLY A 44 -6.77 7.34 -13.36
CA GLY A 44 -5.67 7.58 -12.43
C GLY A 44 -5.98 7.20 -10.97
N CYS A 45 -7.13 6.60 -10.70
CA CYS A 45 -7.56 6.09 -9.40
C CYS A 45 -6.73 4.88 -8.97
N THR A 46 -5.50 5.15 -8.54
CA THR A 46 -4.59 4.14 -8.01
C THR A 46 -4.45 4.34 -6.51
N ARG A 47 -4.69 3.29 -5.73
CA ARG A 47 -4.28 3.29 -4.34
C ARG A 47 -2.77 3.16 -4.35
N ARG A 48 -2.04 4.23 -4.01
CA ARG A 48 -0.67 4.04 -3.51
C ARG A 48 -0.82 3.03 -2.38
N ARG A 49 -0.25 1.83 -2.53
CA ARG A 49 0.08 1.01 -1.35
C ARG A 49 0.86 1.98 -0.48
N ARG A 50 0.30 2.38 0.68
CA ARG A 50 0.98 3.25 1.64
C ARG A 50 2.40 2.73 1.70
N ARG A 51 3.39 3.41 1.14
CA ARG A 51 4.77 3.03 1.37
C ARG A 51 5.10 3.75 2.66
N SER A 52 5.53 3.00 3.66
CA SER A 52 6.09 3.64 4.85
C SER A 52 7.15 4.62 4.40
N TYR A 53 7.10 5.85 4.93
CA TYR A 53 8.10 6.85 4.58
C TYR A 53 9.48 6.31 4.96
N LEU A 54 10.52 6.74 4.22
CA LEU A 54 11.88 6.24 4.45
C LEU A 54 12.29 6.43 5.93
N ASN A 55 11.86 7.53 6.55
CA ASN A 55 12.12 7.82 7.96
C ASN A 55 11.51 6.79 8.90
N GLU A 56 10.25 6.38 8.69
CA GLU A 56 9.59 5.31 9.48
C GLU A 56 10.32 3.97 9.32
N VAL A 57 10.84 3.70 8.10
CA VAL A 57 11.63 2.49 7.83
C VAL A 57 13.00 2.56 8.51
N VAL A 58 13.65 3.73 8.54
CA VAL A 58 14.94 3.95 9.20
C VAL A 58 14.78 3.80 10.71
N GLU A 59 13.79 4.44 11.31
CA GLU A 59 13.51 4.39 12.75
C GLU A 59 13.24 2.96 13.21
N ALA A 60 12.37 2.24 12.52
CA ALA A 60 12.10 0.82 12.83
C ALA A 60 13.33 -0.08 12.64
N VAL A 61 14.19 0.20 11.65
CA VAL A 61 15.45 -0.56 11.48
C VAL A 61 16.45 -0.22 12.58
N GLU A 62 16.56 1.04 13.00
CA GLU A 62 17.43 1.46 14.10
C GLU A 62 16.98 0.91 15.46
N GLU A 63 15.68 0.99 15.78
CA GLU A 63 15.13 0.43 17.03
C GLU A 63 15.46 -1.05 17.16
N GLU A 64 15.32 -1.77 16.07
CA GLU A 64 15.56 -3.19 16.07
C GLU A 64 17.07 -3.53 16.06
N LEU A 65 17.93 -2.71 15.44
CA LEU A 65 19.38 -2.81 15.58
C LEU A 65 19.86 -2.53 17.02
N ARG A 66 19.19 -1.63 17.75
CA ARG A 66 19.44 -1.38 19.18
C ARG A 66 18.87 -2.49 20.08
N GLY A 67 17.90 -3.25 19.58
CA GLY A 67 17.29 -4.41 20.22
C GLY A 67 18.17 -5.66 20.17
N SER A 68 17.53 -6.84 20.11
CA SER A 68 18.10 -8.17 20.43
C SER A 68 19.31 -8.68 19.61
N GLY A 69 19.98 -7.87 18.80
CA GLY A 69 21.18 -8.27 18.02
C GLY A 69 20.94 -9.41 17.01
N SER A 70 19.69 -9.87 16.88
CA SER A 70 19.32 -11.02 16.08
C SER A 70 18.99 -10.56 14.67
N LEU A 71 20.01 -10.59 13.80
CA LEU A 71 19.95 -10.50 12.33
C LEU A 71 18.53 -10.57 11.75
N LEU A 72 17.95 -9.41 11.48
CA LEU A 72 16.58 -9.31 11.04
C LEU A 72 16.39 -9.63 9.58
N GLY A 73 15.56 -10.64 9.35
CA GLY A 73 14.86 -10.74 8.09
C GLY A 73 13.89 -9.56 7.93
N TYR A 74 13.88 -8.98 6.74
CA TYR A 74 12.92 -7.94 6.29
C TYR A 74 11.45 -8.22 6.67
N ARG A 75 11.09 -9.50 6.90
CA ARG A 75 9.76 -9.96 7.31
C ARG A 75 9.38 -9.53 8.72
N LYS A 76 10.33 -9.50 9.66
CA LYS A 76 10.07 -9.06 11.03
C LYS A 76 9.75 -7.55 11.07
N CYS A 77 10.50 -6.72 10.36
CA CYS A 77 10.21 -5.28 10.24
C CYS A 77 8.82 -4.99 9.65
N ILE A 78 8.39 -5.76 8.64
CA ILE A 78 7.06 -5.63 8.03
C ILE A 78 5.96 -6.03 9.03
N ASN A 79 6.16 -7.13 9.76
CA ASN A 79 5.13 -7.69 10.63
C ASN A 79 5.04 -6.99 12.00
N GLN A 80 6.16 -6.59 12.59
CA GLN A 80 6.20 -5.98 13.94
C GLN A 80 5.92 -4.47 13.90
N HIS A 81 6.43 -3.74 12.90
CA HIS A 81 6.27 -2.29 12.79
C HIS A 81 5.19 -1.88 11.77
N GLY A 82 4.45 -2.85 11.21
CA GLY A 82 3.39 -2.57 10.22
C GLY A 82 3.90 -1.92 8.93
N LEU A 83 5.20 -2.04 8.64
CA LEU A 83 5.82 -1.35 7.51
C LEU A 83 5.37 -1.96 6.19
N ILE A 84 4.93 -1.11 5.27
CA ILE A 84 4.64 -1.52 3.90
C ILE A 84 5.79 -1.02 3.02
N THR A 85 6.93 -1.72 3.12
CA THR A 85 8.14 -1.40 2.36
C THR A 85 8.65 -2.61 1.57
N THR A 86 9.60 -2.38 0.66
CA THR A 86 10.19 -3.46 -0.13
C THR A 86 11.47 -3.98 0.52
N ARG A 87 11.79 -5.25 0.26
CA ARG A 87 13.05 -5.88 0.74
C ARG A 87 14.30 -5.09 0.33
N GLU A 88 14.26 -4.43 -0.82
CA GLU A 88 15.40 -3.67 -1.34
C GLU A 88 15.64 -2.37 -0.58
N VAL A 89 14.57 -1.70 -0.15
CA VAL A 89 14.64 -0.49 0.69
C VAL A 89 15.21 -0.85 2.05
N VAL A 90 14.69 -1.89 2.71
CA VAL A 90 15.21 -2.36 4.02
C VAL A 90 16.69 -2.74 3.90
N ARG A 91 17.09 -3.44 2.84
CA ARG A 91 18.50 -3.82 2.62
C ARG A 91 19.40 -2.61 2.41
N HIS A 92 18.96 -1.60 1.66
CA HIS A 92 19.73 -0.38 1.46
C HIS A 92 19.91 0.38 2.77
N VAL A 93 18.82 0.55 3.53
CA VAL A 93 18.85 1.22 4.85
C VAL A 93 19.79 0.48 5.81
N LEU A 94 19.69 -0.84 5.91
CA LEU A 94 20.60 -1.67 6.73
C LEU A 94 22.06 -1.50 6.32
N ARG A 95 22.38 -1.52 5.02
CA ARG A 95 23.75 -1.31 4.56
C ARG A 95 24.27 0.07 4.94
N VAL A 96 23.46 1.11 4.76
CA VAL A 96 23.86 2.48 5.09
C VAL A 96 24.08 2.66 6.59
N LEU A 97 23.23 2.07 7.43
CA LEU A 97 23.36 2.16 8.89
C LEU A 97 24.56 1.35 9.42
N ILE A 98 24.79 0.14 8.90
CA ILE A 98 25.93 -0.72 9.31
C ILE A 98 27.27 -0.14 8.81
N LEU A 99 27.31 0.52 7.65
CA LEU A 99 28.53 1.14 7.11
C LEU A 99 28.88 2.50 7.76
N LYS A 100 27.96 3.08 8.54
CA LYS A 100 28.17 4.36 9.24
C LYS A 100 28.52 4.22 10.73
N GLY A 101 28.44 3.00 11.28
CA GLY A 101 28.97 2.67 12.61
C GLY A 101 30.40 2.16 12.53
#